data_AF-A0A258QCK1-F1
#
_entry.id   AF-A0A258QCK1-F1
#
_cell.length_a   1.000
_cell.length_b   1.000
_cell.length_c   1.000
_cell.angle_alpha   90.00
_cell.angle_beta   90.00
_cell.angle_gamma   90.00
#
_symmetry.space_group_name_H-M   'P 1'
#
loop_
_entity.id
_entity.type
_entity.pdbx_description
1 polymer ?
#
loop_
_entity_poly.entity_id
_entity_poly.type
_entity_poly.pdbx_seq_one_letter_code
_entity_poly.pdbx_strand_id
1 'polypeptide(L)'
;MAKNPSSPTELYNLSNKSPEPGGLQLMGVAAGLLMLFTVMVVTTQYLASALDYQAALGSPLIGKLYAPWMFAIWLWQYGNVPTLKSIVFIAYVLLIGGAAVAVIGAALISYWYRRKFGNVGMDSLHGSAHWASED
;
A
#
# COMPACT_ATOMS: atom_id res chain seq x y z
N MET A 1 11.98 30.26 49.02
CA MET A 1 11.28 29.40 48.03
C MET A 1 10.02 30.13 47.59
N ALA A 2 10.08 30.83 46.47
CA ALA A 2 8.91 31.53 45.92
C ALA A 2 8.04 30.52 45.17
N LYS A 3 6.76 30.46 45.55
CA LYS A 3 5.71 29.68 44.90
C LYS A 3 5.49 30.28 43.51
N ASN A 4 5.76 29.52 42.46
CA ASN A 4 5.55 29.95 41.08
C ASN A 4 4.06 30.26 40.90
N PRO A 5 3.66 31.50 40.54
CA PRO A 5 2.26 31.83 40.35
C PRO A 5 1.71 31.05 39.16
N SER A 6 0.67 30.26 39.41
CA SER A 6 -0.07 29.49 38.41
C SER A 6 -0.53 30.40 37.27
N SER A 7 -0.01 30.14 36.07
CA SER A 7 -0.36 30.80 34.82
C SER A 7 -1.88 30.80 34.61
N PRO A 8 -2.53 31.94 34.32
CA PRO A 8 -3.96 31.99 34.05
C PRO A 8 -4.22 31.64 32.58
N THR A 9 -4.02 30.39 32.18
CA THR A 9 -4.14 30.03 30.75
C THR A 9 -4.44 28.54 30.51
N GLU A 10 -5.45 27.98 31.18
CA GLU A 10 -6.01 26.65 30.82
C GLU A 10 -7.53 26.73 30.58
N LEU A 11 -8.02 27.78 29.90
CA LEU A 11 -9.43 27.84 29.45
C LEU A 11 -9.67 27.02 28.17
N TYR A 12 -8.63 26.50 27.52
CA TYR A 12 -8.72 25.75 26.28
C TYR A 12 -7.91 24.46 26.40
N ASN A 13 -8.60 23.32 26.44
CA ASN A 13 -7.98 22.02 26.28
C ASN A 13 -7.84 21.75 24.78
N LEU A 14 -6.76 22.26 24.18
CA LEU A 14 -6.42 21.93 22.80
C LEU A 14 -5.97 20.47 22.77
N SER A 15 -6.78 19.60 22.17
CA SER A 15 -6.35 18.25 21.84
C SER A 15 -5.04 18.33 21.03
N ASN A 16 -3.94 17.93 21.65
CA ASN A 16 -2.59 17.91 21.06
C ASN A 16 -2.52 17.00 19.81
N LYS A 17 -3.45 16.05 19.69
CA LYS A 17 -3.48 15.12 18.57
C LYS A 17 -4.12 15.78 17.36
N SER A 18 -3.28 16.42 16.54
CA SER A 18 -3.63 16.65 15.14
C SER A 18 -3.93 15.28 14.51
N PRO A 19 -5.13 15.03 13.98
CA PRO A 19 -5.30 13.91 13.06
C PRO A 19 -4.35 14.21 11.90
N GLU A 20 -3.33 13.40 11.67
CA GLU A 20 -2.50 13.54 10.48
C GLU A 20 -3.20 12.83 9.32
N PRO A 21 -3.92 13.55 8.43
CA PRO A 21 -4.58 12.92 7.28
C PRO A 21 -3.59 12.20 6.36
N GLY A 22 -2.29 12.53 6.42
CA GLY A 22 -1.23 11.91 5.62
C GLY A 22 -0.91 10.46 6.02
N GLY A 23 -0.84 10.15 7.31
CA GLY A 23 -0.46 8.82 7.79
C GLY A 23 -1.43 7.72 7.35
N LEU A 24 -2.74 8.01 7.35
CA LEU A 24 -3.77 7.08 6.90
C LEU A 24 -3.68 6.77 5.39
N GLN A 25 -3.27 7.73 4.57
CA GLN A 25 -3.13 7.54 3.12
C GLN A 25 -1.88 6.73 2.77
N LEU A 26 -0.79 6.94 3.52
CA LEU A 26 0.47 6.23 3.32
C LEU A 26 0.35 4.72 3.54
N MET A 27 -0.47 4.27 4.51
CA MET A 27 -0.64 2.83 4.76
C MET A 27 -1.29 2.09 3.59
N GLY A 28 -2.34 2.67 3.01
CA GLY A 28 -2.99 2.09 1.84
C GLY A 28 -2.10 2.06 0.61
N VAL A 29 -1.36 3.15 0.37
CA VAL A 29 -0.37 3.23 -0.70
C VAL A 29 0.75 2.21 -0.50
N ALA A 30 1.31 2.11 0.71
CA ALA A 30 2.35 1.13 1.03
C ALA A 30 1.86 -0.31 0.83
N ALA A 31 0.64 -0.63 1.27
CA ALA A 31 0.03 -1.94 1.03
C ALA A 31 -0.15 -2.22 -0.47
N GLY A 32 -0.61 -1.23 -1.24
CA GLY A 32 -0.72 -1.33 -2.69
C GLY A 32 0.62 -1.59 -3.39
N LEU A 33 1.67 -0.86 -3.00
CA LEU A 33 3.02 -1.06 -3.52
C LEU A 33 3.57 -2.44 -3.19
N LEU A 34 3.34 -2.95 -1.97
CA LEU A 34 3.73 -4.31 -1.59
C LEU A 34 2.98 -5.37 -2.39
N MET A 35 1.68 -5.16 -2.65
CA MET A 35 0.89 -6.06 -3.51
C MET A 35 1.42 -6.04 -4.95
N LEU A 36 1.70 -4.86 -5.51
CA LEU A 36 2.29 -4.73 -6.86
C LEU A 36 3.66 -5.42 -6.94
N PHE A 37 4.51 -5.22 -5.94
CA PHE A 37 5.80 -5.91 -5.87
C PHE A 37 5.62 -7.43 -5.84
N THR A 38 4.63 -7.93 -5.10
CA THR A 38 4.30 -9.36 -5.06
C THR A 38 3.86 -9.87 -6.43
N VAL A 39 3.03 -9.11 -7.15
CA VAL A 39 2.61 -9.45 -8.53
C VAL A 39 3.80 -9.55 -9.48
N MET A 40 4.78 -8.64 -9.36
CA MET A 40 6.01 -8.67 -10.15
C MET A 40 6.84 -9.94 -9.86
N VAL A 41 6.99 -10.29 -8.57
CA VAL A 41 7.68 -11.52 -8.14
C VAL A 41 6.95 -12.75 -8.70
N VAL A 42 5.64 -12.86 -8.49
CA VAL A 42 4.83 -14.00 -8.94
C VAL A 42 4.88 -14.16 -10.46
N THR A 43 4.67 -13.08 -11.21
CA THR A 43 4.72 -13.12 -12.68
C THR A 43 6.10 -13.55 -13.18
N THR A 44 7.16 -13.05 -12.55
CA THR A 44 8.53 -13.46 -12.89
C THR A 44 8.77 -14.94 -12.61
N GLN A 45 8.46 -15.43 -11.40
CA GLN A 45 8.70 -16.83 -11.08
C GLN A 45 7.80 -17.78 -11.88
N TYR A 46 6.59 -17.35 -12.22
CA TYR A 46 5.71 -18.07 -13.14
C TYR A 46 6.38 -18.26 -14.51
N LEU A 47 6.88 -17.18 -15.12
CA LEU A 47 7.57 -17.26 -16.42
C LEU A 47 8.82 -18.14 -16.34
N ALA A 48 9.62 -18.00 -15.27
CA ALA A 48 10.79 -18.83 -15.07
C ALA A 48 10.44 -20.32 -14.99
N SER A 49 9.38 -20.68 -14.27
CA SER A 49 8.91 -22.06 -14.16
C SER A 49 8.28 -22.57 -15.45
N ALA A 50 7.51 -21.74 -16.16
CA ALA A 50 6.84 -22.13 -17.40
C ALA A 50 7.82 -22.33 -18.57
N LEU A 51 8.99 -21.67 -18.50
CA LEU A 51 10.10 -21.78 -19.45
C LEU A 51 11.23 -22.68 -18.92
N ASP A 52 10.93 -23.51 -17.92
CA ASP A 52 11.80 -24.53 -17.33
C ASP A 52 13.21 -24.05 -16.94
N TYR A 53 13.32 -22.80 -16.47
CA TYR A 53 14.59 -22.21 -16.02
C TYR A 53 15.71 -22.29 -17.06
N GLN A 54 15.38 -22.26 -18.36
CA GLN A 54 16.34 -22.38 -19.44
C GLN A 54 17.44 -21.32 -19.37
N ALA A 55 18.65 -21.65 -19.85
CA ALA A 55 19.81 -20.75 -19.83
C ALA A 55 19.58 -19.43 -20.58
N ALA A 56 18.66 -19.41 -21.57
CA ALA A 56 18.29 -18.21 -22.32
C ALA A 56 17.58 -17.13 -21.46
N LEU A 57 17.13 -17.45 -20.26
CA LEU A 57 16.52 -16.49 -19.33
C LEU A 57 17.56 -15.64 -18.59
N GLY A 58 18.85 -16.00 -18.68
CA GLY A 58 19.95 -15.37 -17.96
C GLY A 58 20.18 -16.00 -16.58
N SER A 59 21.00 -15.34 -15.76
CA SER A 59 21.34 -15.85 -14.43
C SER A 59 20.30 -15.41 -13.38
N PRO A 60 19.83 -16.33 -12.52
CA PRO A 60 19.00 -15.99 -11.36
C PRO A 60 19.83 -15.22 -10.32
N LEU A 61 19.15 -14.50 -9.43
CA LEU A 61 19.80 -13.82 -8.30
C LEU A 61 20.36 -14.83 -7.31
N ILE A 62 19.54 -15.82 -6.92
CA ILE A 62 19.90 -16.85 -5.96
C ILE A 62 19.19 -18.15 -6.34
N GLY A 63 19.95 -19.22 -6.59
CA GLY A 63 19.38 -20.54 -6.91
C GLY A 63 18.51 -20.51 -8.17
N LYS A 64 17.18 -20.58 -8.01
CA LYS A 64 16.19 -20.46 -9.09
C LYS A 64 15.37 -19.16 -9.03
N LEU A 65 15.68 -18.25 -8.10
CA LEU A 65 14.94 -17.02 -7.90
C LEU A 65 15.49 -15.91 -8.82
N TYR A 66 14.66 -15.52 -9.79
CA TYR A 66 14.94 -14.38 -10.66
C TYR A 66 14.51 -13.03 -10.05
N ALA A 67 15.13 -11.95 -10.53
CA ALA A 67 14.80 -10.61 -10.10
C ALA A 67 13.38 -10.18 -10.52
N PRO A 68 12.62 -9.42 -9.70
CA PRO A 68 11.20 -9.17 -9.94
C PRO A 68 10.85 -8.42 -11.24
N TRP A 69 11.80 -7.78 -11.91
CA TRP A 69 11.59 -7.07 -13.17
C TRP A 69 11.85 -7.93 -14.42
N MET A 70 12.36 -9.16 -14.26
CA MET A 70 12.75 -10.01 -15.40
C MET A 70 11.56 -10.37 -16.30
N PHE A 71 10.33 -10.42 -15.77
CA PHE A 71 9.13 -10.62 -16.60
C PHE A 71 9.06 -9.61 -17.75
N ALA A 72 9.42 -8.34 -17.53
CA ALA A 72 9.31 -7.31 -18.55
C ALA A 72 10.30 -7.56 -19.70
N ILE A 73 11.52 -7.99 -19.37
CA ILE A 73 12.56 -8.33 -20.34
C ILE A 73 12.11 -9.53 -21.18
N TRP A 74 11.59 -10.58 -20.53
CA TRP A 74 11.18 -11.80 -21.23
C TRP A 74 9.91 -11.60 -22.06
N LEU A 75 8.94 -10.81 -21.60
CA LEU A 75 7.77 -10.47 -22.40
C LEU A 75 8.16 -9.61 -23.61
N TRP A 76 9.13 -8.72 -23.48
CA TRP A 76 9.67 -7.96 -24.60
C TRP A 76 10.38 -8.86 -25.62
N GLN A 77 11.23 -9.78 -25.16
CA GLN A 77 12.02 -10.66 -26.02
C GLN A 77 11.19 -11.78 -26.67
N TYR A 78 10.28 -12.38 -25.91
CA TYR A 78 9.61 -13.64 -26.27
C TYR A 78 8.10 -13.50 -26.44
N GLY A 79 7.52 -12.33 -26.19
CA GLY A 79 6.06 -12.11 -26.21
C GLY A 79 5.37 -12.41 -27.54
N ASN A 80 6.12 -12.35 -28.65
CA ASN A 80 5.60 -12.59 -30.00
C ASN A 80 5.87 -14.01 -30.53
N VAL A 81 6.52 -14.87 -29.75
CA VAL A 81 6.84 -16.24 -30.17
C VAL A 81 5.55 -17.08 -30.18
N PRO A 82 5.12 -17.63 -31.34
CA PRO A 82 3.81 -18.30 -31.44
C PRO A 82 3.62 -19.49 -30.50
N THR A 83 4.69 -20.24 -30.23
CA THR A 83 4.67 -21.40 -29.33
C THR A 83 4.51 -21.03 -27.86
N LEU A 84 4.81 -19.78 -27.48
CA LEU A 84 4.75 -19.29 -26.10
C LEU A 84 3.46 -18.50 -25.80
N LYS A 85 2.55 -18.37 -26.77
CA LYS A 85 1.33 -17.54 -26.64
C LYS A 85 0.53 -17.80 -25.36
N SER A 86 0.31 -19.07 -25.00
CA SER A 86 -0.46 -19.41 -23.79
C SER A 86 0.26 -19.00 -22.50
N ILE A 87 1.59 -19.19 -22.44
CA ILE A 87 2.42 -18.79 -21.29
C ILE A 87 2.41 -17.27 -21.16
N VAL A 88 2.63 -16.56 -22.27
CA VAL A 88 2.61 -15.10 -22.34
C VAL A 88 1.25 -14.53 -21.95
N PHE A 89 0.16 -15.15 -22.41
CA PHE A 89 -1.20 -14.74 -22.05
C PHE A 89 -1.44 -14.83 -20.53
N ILE A 90 -1.06 -15.95 -19.91
CA ILE A 90 -1.19 -16.11 -18.45
C ILE A 90 -0.33 -15.08 -17.71
N ALA A 91 0.89 -14.80 -18.19
CA ALA A 91 1.73 -13.76 -17.61
C ALA A 91 1.07 -12.37 -17.67
N TYR A 92 0.39 -12.03 -18.78
CA TYR A 92 -0.40 -10.79 -18.86
C TYR A 92 -1.60 -10.78 -17.91
N VAL A 93 -2.29 -11.91 -17.75
CA VAL A 93 -3.40 -12.04 -16.78
C VAL A 93 -2.90 -11.83 -15.36
N LEU A 94 -1.77 -12.43 -14.98
CA LEU A 94 -1.15 -12.23 -13.67
C LEU A 94 -0.75 -10.76 -13.47
N LEU A 95 -0.15 -10.12 -14.48
CA LEU A 95 0.31 -8.74 -14.37
C LEU A 95 -0.86 -7.76 -14.27
N ILE A 96 -1.80 -7.80 -15.23
CA ILE A 96 -2.91 -6.85 -15.31
C ILE A 96 -3.94 -7.15 -14.22
N GLY A 97 -4.31 -8.41 -14.06
CA GLY A 97 -5.25 -8.86 -13.03
C GLY A 97 -4.68 -8.62 -11.62
N GLY A 98 -3.41 -8.95 -11.42
CA GLY A 98 -2.71 -8.68 -10.16
C GLY A 98 -2.61 -7.19 -9.85
N ALA A 99 -2.30 -6.35 -10.85
CA ALA A 99 -2.29 -4.89 -10.67
C ALA A 99 -3.67 -4.33 -10.33
N ALA A 100 -4.74 -4.82 -10.98
CA ALA A 100 -6.11 -4.44 -10.65
C ALA A 100 -6.47 -4.82 -9.21
N VAL A 101 -6.12 -6.04 -8.77
CA VAL A 101 -6.30 -6.49 -7.39
C VAL A 101 -5.51 -5.62 -6.41
N ALA A 102 -4.27 -5.23 -6.73
CA ALA A 102 -3.45 -4.38 -5.88
C ALA A 102 -4.07 -2.97 -5.71
N VAL A 103 -4.58 -2.38 -6.79
CA VAL A 103 -5.24 -1.05 -6.74
C VAL A 103 -6.53 -1.11 -5.93
N ILE A 104 -7.40 -2.08 -6.20
CA ILE A 104 -8.65 -2.27 -5.47
C ILE A 104 -8.35 -2.57 -4.00
N GLY A 105 -7.38 -3.45 -3.73
CA GLY A 105 -6.93 -3.80 -2.39
C GLY A 105 -6.42 -2.59 -1.61
N ALA A 106 -5.57 -1.76 -2.22
CA ALA A 106 -5.09 -0.51 -1.61
C ALA A 106 -6.24 0.45 -1.28
N ALA A 107 -7.21 0.61 -2.19
CA ALA A 107 -8.38 1.45 -1.98
C ALA A 107 -9.26 0.92 -0.83
N LEU A 108 -9.50 -0.39 -0.78
CA LEU A 108 -10.25 -1.03 0.29
C LEU A 108 -9.53 -0.89 1.63
N ILE A 109 -8.23 -1.18 1.70
CA ILE A 109 -7.43 -1.02 2.93
C ILE A 109 -7.51 0.43 3.42
N SER A 110 -7.33 1.40 2.53
CA SER A 110 -7.47 2.83 2.86
C SER A 110 -8.86 3.17 3.41
N TYR A 111 -9.91 2.63 2.78
CA TYR A 111 -11.29 2.84 3.19
C TYR A 111 -11.57 2.24 4.58
N TRP A 112 -11.18 0.98 4.80
CA TRP A 112 -11.38 0.30 6.09
C TRP A 112 -10.59 0.97 7.21
N TYR A 113 -9.35 1.38 6.94
CA TYR A 113 -8.52 2.04 7.94
C TYR A 113 -9.10 3.41 8.31
N ARG A 114 -9.57 4.21 7.34
CA ARG A 114 -10.31 5.45 7.60
C ARG A 114 -11.58 5.22 8.41
N ARG A 115 -12.36 4.18 8.10
CA ARG A 115 -13.59 3.90 8.86
C ARG A 115 -13.30 3.52 10.31
N LYS A 116 -12.20 2.81 10.57
CA LYS A 116 -11.84 2.32 11.91
C LYS A 116 -11.14 3.37 12.77
N PHE A 117 -10.32 4.23 12.17
CA PHE A 117 -9.46 5.17 12.90
C PHE A 117 -9.70 6.64 12.57
N GLY A 118 -10.53 6.96 11.58
CA GLY A 118 -10.77 8.33 11.12
C GLY A 118 -11.50 9.22 12.13
N ASN A 119 -12.24 8.63 13.08
CA ASN A 119 -12.95 9.39 14.12
C ASN A 119 -12.11 9.62 15.38
N VAL A 120 -10.90 9.06 15.47
CA VAL A 120 -10.03 9.21 16.64
C VAL A 120 -9.52 10.65 16.70
N GLY A 121 -10.09 11.46 17.60
CA GLY A 121 -9.75 12.88 17.74
C GLY A 121 -10.78 13.86 17.15
N MET A 122 -11.91 13.36 16.61
CA MET A 122 -13.03 14.20 16.16
C MET A 122 -14.03 14.56 17.27
N ASP A 123 -13.91 13.96 18.46
CA ASP A 123 -14.78 14.22 19.61
C ASP A 123 -14.71 15.67 20.10
N SER A 124 -13.66 16.42 19.75
CA SER A 124 -13.50 17.85 20.07
C SER A 124 -13.84 18.81 18.92
N LEU A 125 -14.27 18.31 17.75
CA LEU A 125 -14.61 19.14 16.58
C LEU A 125 -16.05 19.63 16.58
N HIS A 126 -16.95 18.95 17.28
CA HIS A 126 -18.28 19.46 17.59
C HIS A 126 -18.21 20.13 18.95
N GLY A 127 -18.00 21.44 18.93
CA GLY A 127 -17.62 22.26 20.07
C GLY A 127 -18.34 21.94 21.37
N SER A 128 -17.61 22.17 22.45
CA SER A 128 -18.06 22.27 23.83
C SER A 128 -19.08 23.41 24.03
N ALA A 129 -20.19 23.38 23.29
CA ALA A 129 -21.37 24.20 23.49
C ALA A 129 -22.12 23.71 24.75
N HIS A 130 -21.41 23.65 25.87
CA HIS A 130 -22.02 23.78 27.18
C HIS A 130 -22.20 25.28 27.38
N TRP A 131 -23.39 25.77 27.05
CA TRP A 131 -23.85 27.09 27.42
C TRP A 131 -23.74 27.21 28.94
N ALA A 132 -23.14 28.31 29.40
CA ALA A 132 -23.00 28.65 30.81
C ALA A 132 -24.35 28.44 31.51
N SER A 133 -24.37 27.63 32.57
CA SER A 133 -25.51 27.61 33.48
C SER A 133 -25.65 29.01 34.07
N GLU A 134 -26.84 29.59 33.90
CA GLU A 134 -27.21 30.87 34.48
C GLU A 134 -27.06 30.79 36.01
N ASP A 135 -26.19 31.64 36.57
CA ASP A 135 -26.29 32.09 37.96
C ASP A 135 -27.32 33.23 38.06
#